data_AF-A0A0U2WJ33-F1
#
_entry.id   AF-A0A0U2WJ33-F1
#
_cell.length_a   1.000
_cell.length_b   1.000
_cell.length_c   1.000
_cell.angle_alpha   90.00
_cell.angle_beta   90.00
_cell.angle_gamma   90.00
#
_symmetry.space_group_name_H-M   'P 1'
#
loop_
_entity.id
_entity.type
_entity.pdbx_description
1 polymer ?
#
loop_
_entity_poly.entity_id
_entity_poly.type
_entity_poly.pdbx_seq_one_letter_code
_entity_poly.pdbx_strand_id
1 'polypeptide(L)'
;MEMYVQIMPEAEADNVPYHPFDLTKVWPKGDYPLIEVGEYELNKNANNYFADVEQAAFSPSNLVPGIGVSPDKMLQARLINYADAQLYRVGVNHNQVPVNQPRCPVNSNARDGQGRVDGNYGQGHTTTSVKTIATTLVSHALFLT
;
A
#
# COMPACT_ATOMS: atom_id res chain seq x y z
N MET A 1 21.70 -9.47 6.29
CA MET A 1 21.82 -7.99 6.31
C MET A 1 20.87 -7.48 7.38
N GLU A 2 21.26 -6.47 8.15
CA GLU A 2 20.49 -6.00 9.30
C GLU A 2 19.65 -4.77 8.95
N MET A 3 18.47 -4.65 9.58
CA MET A 3 17.52 -3.55 9.42
C MET A 3 17.46 -2.72 10.70
N TYR A 4 17.60 -1.41 10.54
CA TYR A 4 17.58 -0.44 11.64
C TYR A 4 16.53 0.63 11.42
N VAL A 5 16.01 1.19 12.52
CA VAL A 5 15.09 2.33 12.52
C VAL A 5 15.55 3.40 13.52
N GLN A 6 15.17 4.65 13.25
CA GLN A 6 15.25 5.75 14.22
C GLN A 6 13.83 6.10 14.65
N ILE A 7 13.64 6.33 15.95
CA ILE A 7 12.33 6.66 16.54
C ILE A 7 12.41 8.07 17.11
N MET A 8 11.60 8.98 16.55
CA MET A 8 11.41 10.34 17.06
C MET A 8 9.99 10.44 17.61
N PRO A 9 9.81 10.76 18.90
CA PRO A 9 8.49 11.07 19.44
C PRO A 9 7.87 12.29 18.73
N GLU A 10 6.56 12.27 18.51
CA GLU A 10 5.85 13.35 17.79
C GLU A 10 6.05 14.72 18.47
N ALA A 11 6.06 14.75 19.81
CA ALA A 11 6.27 15.98 20.58
C ALA A 11 7.67 16.60 20.39
N GLU A 12 8.66 15.84 19.93
CA GLU A 12 10.02 16.33 19.70
C GLU A 12 10.20 16.91 18.29
N ALA A 13 9.28 16.62 17.37
CA ALA A 13 9.35 17.06 15.97
C ALA A 13 9.38 18.60 15.83
N ASP A 14 8.73 19.33 16.73
CA ASP A 14 8.71 20.80 16.72
C ASP A 14 9.91 21.43 17.45
N ASN A 15 10.64 20.66 18.25
CA ASN A 15 11.71 21.16 19.12
C ASN A 15 13.11 20.96 18.52
N VAL A 16 13.23 20.15 17.46
CA VAL A 16 14.50 19.91 16.78
C VAL A 16 14.95 21.14 15.98
N PRO A 17 16.27 21.40 15.87
CA PRO A 17 16.80 22.59 15.18
C PRO A 17 16.69 22.53 13.65
N TYR A 18 16.15 21.44 13.10
CA TYR A 18 15.96 21.20 11.68
C TYR A 18 14.54 20.71 11.43
N HIS A 19 14.03 20.89 10.21
CA HIS A 19 12.73 20.35 9.85
C HIS A 19 12.81 18.82 9.74
N PRO A 20 12.13 18.04 10.61
CA PRO A 20 12.32 16.58 10.68
C PRO A 20 11.82 15.85 9.43
N PHE A 21 10.90 16.47 8.67
CA PHE A 21 10.34 15.93 7.42
C PHE A 21 10.98 16.52 6.15
N ASP A 22 12.13 17.19 6.27
CA ASP A 22 12.90 17.62 5.11
C ASP A 22 13.82 16.49 4.64
N LEU A 23 13.54 15.95 3.44
CA LEU A 23 14.30 14.87 2.82
C LEU A 23 15.81 15.20 2.63
N THR A 24 16.19 16.47 2.63
CA THR A 24 17.60 16.88 2.49
C THR A 24 18.41 16.79 3.79
N LYS A 25 17.75 16.47 4.91
CA LYS A 25 18.37 16.39 6.24
C LYS A 25 18.44 14.94 6.72
N VAL A 26 19.41 14.69 7.59
CA VAL A 26 19.56 13.43 8.31
C VAL A 26 19.30 13.67 9.78
N TRP A 27 18.67 12.71 10.46
CA TRP A 27 18.55 12.74 11.91
C TRP A 27 19.88 12.29 12.52
N PRO A 28 20.57 13.14 13.31
CA PRO A 28 21.84 12.78 13.91
C PRO A 28 21.71 11.52 14.77
N LYS A 29 22.59 10.55 14.53
CA LYS A 29 22.59 9.26 15.25
C LYS A 29 22.89 9.39 16.74
N GLY A 30 23.46 10.51 17.17
CA GLY A 30 23.71 10.81 18.57
C GLY A 30 22.44 11.14 19.35
N ASP A 31 21.49 11.83 18.70
CA ASP A 31 20.22 12.23 19.30
C ASP A 31 19.21 11.07 19.21
N TYR A 32 19.15 10.44 18.04
CA TYR A 32 18.27 9.30 17.77
C TYR A 32 19.11 8.08 17.37
N PRO A 33 19.45 7.19 18.33
CA PRO A 33 20.25 6.00 18.04
C PRO A 33 19.52 5.04 17.11
N LEU A 34 20.30 4.27 16.35
CA LEU A 34 19.77 3.22 15.49
C LEU A 34 19.32 2.04 16.35
N ILE A 35 18.04 1.67 16.20
CA ILE A 35 17.45 0.52 16.87
C ILE A 35 17.34 -0.61 15.85
N GLU A 36 17.95 -1.74 16.15
CA GLU A 36 17.85 -2.94 15.32
C GLU A 36 16.44 -3.52 15.41
N VAL A 37 15.85 -3.86 14.27
CA VAL A 37 14.48 -4.42 14.18
C VAL A 37 14.50 -5.87 13.70
N GLY A 38 15.48 -6.24 12.88
CA GLY A 38 15.62 -7.61 12.41
C GLY A 38 16.59 -7.73 11.24
N GLU A 39 16.59 -8.88 10.60
CA GLU A 39 17.47 -9.20 9.49
C GLU A 39 16.69 -9.67 8.25
N TYR A 40 17.29 -9.48 7.09
CA TYR A 40 16.81 -10.04 5.83
C TYR A 40 17.95 -10.65 5.02
N GLU A 41 17.62 -11.69 4.27
CA GLU A 41 18.52 -12.40 3.37
C GLU A 41 17.92 -12.53 1.97
N LEU A 42 18.77 -12.47 0.95
CA LEU A 42 18.41 -12.71 -0.45
C LEU A 42 18.92 -14.10 -0.85
N ASN A 43 18.07 -15.11 -0.72
CA ASN A 43 18.45 -16.53 -0.88
C ASN A 43 18.05 -17.15 -2.23
N LYS A 44 17.36 -16.42 -3.10
CA LYS A 44 16.81 -16.94 -4.35
C LYS A 44 16.88 -15.92 -5.49
N ASN A 45 17.35 -16.37 -6.66
CA ASN A 45 17.31 -15.61 -7.90
C ASN A 45 15.96 -15.76 -8.63
N ALA A 46 15.63 -14.77 -9.44
CA ALA A 46 14.45 -14.80 -10.32
C ALA A 46 14.54 -15.98 -11.31
N ASN A 47 13.40 -16.64 -11.56
CA ASN A 47 13.31 -17.69 -12.56
C ASN A 47 13.20 -17.10 -13.96
N ASN A 48 12.49 -15.99 -14.07
CA ASN A 48 12.37 -15.21 -15.30
C ASN A 48 12.55 -13.73 -14.95
N TYR A 49 13.63 -13.15 -15.46
CA TYR A 49 13.97 -11.76 -15.20
C TYR A 49 12.87 -10.78 -15.64
N PHE A 50 12.24 -11.00 -16.79
CA PHE A 50 11.19 -10.10 -17.27
C PHE A 50 9.91 -10.19 -16.43
N ALA A 51 9.50 -11.40 -16.05
CA ALA A 51 8.28 -11.60 -15.27
C ALA A 51 8.44 -11.19 -13.80
N ASP A 52 9.59 -11.52 -13.20
CA ASP A 52 9.81 -11.34 -11.77
C ASP A 52 10.48 -9.99 -11.43
N VAL A 53 11.32 -9.44 -12.31
CA VAL A 53 12.08 -8.20 -12.02
C VAL A 53 11.51 -7.01 -12.80
N GLU A 54 11.41 -7.10 -14.12
CA GLU A 54 10.98 -5.96 -14.95
C GLU A 54 9.52 -5.56 -14.67
N GLN A 55 8.65 -6.52 -14.37
CA GLN A 55 7.24 -6.25 -14.04
C GLN A 55 6.98 -5.96 -12.56
N ALA A 56 8.00 -6.00 -11.70
CA ALA A 56 7.84 -5.68 -10.28
C ALA A 56 7.38 -4.22 -10.12
N ALA A 57 6.42 -3.99 -9.22
CA ALA A 57 5.79 -2.71 -8.98
C ALA A 57 5.81 -2.39 -7.48
N PHE A 58 6.64 -1.43 -7.09
CA PHE A 58 6.75 -0.97 -5.70
C PHE A 58 6.15 0.42 -5.57
N SER A 59 5.13 0.57 -4.72
CA SER A 59 4.51 1.87 -4.43
C SER A 59 4.59 2.18 -2.94
N PRO A 60 5.07 3.38 -2.53
CA PRO A 60 5.03 3.81 -1.13
C PRO A 60 3.63 3.92 -0.53
N SER A 61 2.58 3.99 -1.38
CA SER A 61 1.19 4.01 -0.93
C SER A 61 0.66 2.64 -0.45
N ASN A 62 1.38 1.55 -0.71
CA ASN A 62 1.00 0.20 -0.27
C ASN A 62 1.41 -0.02 1.19
N LEU A 63 0.70 0.62 2.11
CA LEU A 63 0.97 0.58 3.55
C LEU A 63 0.17 -0.53 4.24
N VAL A 64 0.74 -1.06 5.33
CA VAL A 64 0.08 -2.02 6.22
C VAL A 64 -0.36 -1.33 7.51
N PRO A 65 -1.42 -1.82 8.19
CA PRO A 65 -1.84 -1.26 9.48
C PRO A 65 -0.67 -1.18 10.47
N GLY A 66 -0.48 0.00 11.06
CA GLY A 66 0.64 0.29 11.96
C GLY A 66 1.74 1.16 11.35
N ILE A 67 1.78 1.32 10.02
CA ILE A 67 2.69 2.24 9.32
C ILE A 67 1.89 3.37 8.68
N GLY A 68 2.29 4.61 8.97
CA GLY A 68 1.68 5.82 8.42
C GLY A 68 2.64 6.63 7.55
N VAL A 69 2.14 7.72 6.98
CA VAL A 69 2.94 8.66 6.17
C VAL A 69 3.22 9.93 6.97
N SER A 70 4.43 10.44 6.84
CA SER A 70 4.79 11.75 7.38
C SER A 70 4.35 12.88 6.43
N PRO A 71 4.24 14.13 6.92
CA PRO A 71 3.91 15.28 6.09
C PRO A 71 5.10 15.79 5.23
N ASP A 72 6.00 14.90 4.80
CA ASP A 72 7.04 15.23 3.83
C ASP A 72 6.41 15.44 2.44
N LYS A 73 6.64 16.61 1.85
CA LYS A 73 6.13 16.98 0.51
C LYS A 73 6.60 16.01 -0.57
N MET A 74 7.83 15.52 -0.49
CA MET A 74 8.36 14.56 -1.46
C MET A 74 7.70 13.20 -1.28
N LEU A 75 7.53 12.74 -0.04
CA LEU A 75 6.79 11.50 0.22
C LEU A 75 5.35 11.60 -0.29
N GLN A 76 4.65 12.69 0.01
CA GLN A 76 3.28 12.93 -0.43
C GLN A 76 3.13 12.84 -1.96
N ALA A 77 4.05 13.44 -2.72
CA ALA A 77 4.06 13.33 -4.17
C ALA A 77 4.27 11.86 -4.62
N ARG A 78 5.15 11.11 -3.95
CA ARG A 78 5.44 9.71 -4.28
C ARG A 78 4.26 8.77 -4.01
N LEU A 79 3.34 9.10 -3.09
CA LEU A 79 2.15 8.28 -2.84
C LEU A 79 1.26 8.15 -4.08
N ILE A 80 1.24 9.17 -4.93
CA ILE A 80 0.42 9.20 -6.15
C ILE A 80 1.25 8.75 -7.37
N ASN A 81 2.46 9.29 -7.52
CA ASN A 81 3.25 9.12 -8.73
C ASN A 81 3.62 7.67 -9.06
N TYR A 82 3.90 6.84 -8.04
CA TYR A 82 4.27 5.44 -8.29
C TYR A 82 3.08 4.62 -8.80
N ALA A 83 1.90 4.80 -8.20
CA ALA A 83 0.70 4.13 -8.64
C ALA A 83 0.34 4.53 -10.08
N ASP A 84 0.38 5.84 -10.38
CA ASP A 84 0.12 6.36 -11.71
C ASP A 84 1.09 5.81 -12.78
N ALA A 85 2.40 5.86 -12.49
CA ALA A 85 3.41 5.33 -13.40
C ALA A 85 3.25 3.81 -13.65
N GLN A 86 2.82 3.05 -12.64
CA GLN A 86 2.59 1.60 -12.77
C GLN A 86 1.36 1.28 -13.62
N LEU A 87 0.30 2.08 -13.51
CA LEU A 87 -0.88 1.96 -14.37
C LEU A 87 -0.52 2.11 -15.84
N TYR A 88 0.36 3.07 -16.18
CA TYR A 88 0.84 3.26 -17.54
C TYR A 88 1.83 2.17 -17.99
N ARG A 89 2.81 1.84 -17.15
CA ARG A 89 3.92 0.95 -17.51
C ARG A 89 3.53 -0.52 -17.64
N VAL A 90 2.74 -1.04 -16.70
CA VAL A 90 2.39 -2.48 -16.62
C VAL A 90 0.93 -2.71 -16.93
N GLY A 91 0.07 -1.75 -16.57
CA GLY A 91 -1.36 -1.78 -16.86
C GLY A 91 -2.22 -1.64 -15.60
N VAL A 92 -3.53 -1.52 -15.83
CA VAL A 92 -4.53 -1.31 -14.77
C VAL A 92 -4.55 -2.46 -13.75
N ASN A 93 -4.39 -3.70 -14.22
CA ASN A 93 -4.41 -4.90 -13.38
C ASN A 93 -3.00 -5.41 -13.02
N HIS A 94 -1.99 -4.53 -12.91
CA HIS A 94 -0.60 -4.92 -12.57
C HIS A 94 -0.47 -5.68 -11.23
N ASN A 95 -1.42 -5.51 -10.32
CA ASN A 95 -1.51 -6.26 -9.06
C ASN A 95 -1.83 -7.75 -9.25
N GLN A 96 -2.30 -8.16 -10.42
CA GLN A 96 -2.55 -9.57 -10.78
C GLN A 96 -1.30 -10.28 -11.30
N VAL A 97 -0.22 -9.55 -11.58
CA VAL A 97 1.06 -10.16 -11.97
C VAL A 97 1.59 -10.95 -10.75
N PRO A 98 2.04 -12.21 -10.93
CA PRO A 98 2.40 -13.09 -9.81
C PRO A 98 3.39 -12.50 -8.80
N VAL A 99 4.33 -11.65 -9.25
CA VAL A 99 5.31 -10.99 -8.36
C VAL A 99 4.70 -9.87 -7.50
N ASN A 100 3.67 -9.19 -8.01
CA ASN A 100 3.01 -8.08 -7.33
C ASN A 100 1.78 -8.54 -6.53
N GLN A 101 1.34 -9.77 -6.74
CA GLN A 101 0.16 -10.30 -6.09
C GLN A 101 0.41 -10.46 -4.58
N PRO A 102 -0.46 -9.89 -3.71
CA PRO A 102 -0.35 -10.10 -2.29
C PRO A 102 -0.63 -11.57 -1.95
N ARG A 103 0.08 -12.08 -0.95
CA ARG A 103 -0.10 -13.45 -0.44
C ARG A 103 -1.28 -13.58 0.52
N CYS A 104 -1.80 -12.47 1.03
CA CYS A 104 -2.99 -12.45 1.88
C CYS A 104 -4.27 -12.44 1.04
N PRO A 105 -5.41 -12.88 1.60
CA PRO A 105 -6.70 -12.81 0.91
C PRO A 105 -7.06 -11.38 0.51
N VAL A 106 -7.38 -11.16 -0.76
CA VAL A 106 -7.83 -9.86 -1.28
C VAL A 106 -9.30 -9.96 -1.67
N ASN A 107 -10.09 -9.02 -1.18
CA ASN A 107 -11.47 -8.84 -1.60
C ASN A 107 -11.71 -7.36 -1.92
N SER A 108 -11.54 -6.99 -3.20
CA SER A 108 -11.72 -5.63 -3.67
C SER A 108 -12.95 -5.50 -4.57
N ASN A 109 -13.59 -4.33 -4.51
CA ASN A 109 -14.71 -4.00 -5.41
C ASN A 109 -14.23 -3.62 -6.83
N ALA A 110 -12.93 -3.65 -7.09
CA ALA A 110 -12.35 -3.29 -8.39
C ALA A 110 -12.70 -4.34 -9.47
N ARG A 111 -13.29 -3.90 -10.58
CA ARG A 111 -13.72 -4.74 -11.70
C ARG A 111 -13.09 -4.29 -13.00
N ASP A 112 -13.06 -5.23 -13.95
CA ASP A 112 -12.68 -5.01 -15.33
C ASP A 112 -11.24 -4.49 -15.48
N GLY A 113 -10.97 -3.72 -16.54
CA GLY A 113 -9.64 -3.21 -16.88
C GLY A 113 -8.87 -4.13 -17.81
N GLN A 114 -7.87 -3.55 -18.49
CA GLN A 114 -7.02 -4.29 -19.41
C GLN A 114 -6.26 -5.40 -18.68
N GLY A 115 -6.14 -6.57 -19.32
CA GLY A 115 -5.37 -7.71 -18.78
C GLY A 115 -6.00 -8.39 -17.57
N ARG A 116 -7.33 -8.32 -17.41
CA ARG A 116 -8.05 -9.00 -16.32
C ARG A 116 -8.06 -10.52 -16.54
N VAL A 117 -7.46 -11.29 -15.63
CA VAL A 117 -7.31 -12.76 -15.78
C VAL A 117 -7.79 -13.59 -14.59
N ASP A 118 -8.28 -12.96 -13.52
CA ASP A 118 -8.69 -13.60 -12.26
C ASP A 118 -10.17 -14.03 -12.20
N GLY A 119 -10.88 -14.03 -13.33
CA GLY A 119 -12.32 -14.31 -13.39
C GLY A 119 -13.23 -13.15 -12.94
N ASN A 120 -12.66 -11.97 -12.65
CA ASN A 120 -13.39 -10.72 -12.37
C ASN A 120 -14.46 -10.86 -11.26
N TYR A 121 -14.22 -11.74 -10.29
CA TYR A 121 -15.11 -12.08 -9.17
C TYR A 121 -16.51 -12.60 -9.55
N GLY A 122 -16.70 -13.07 -10.79
CA GLY A 122 -17.94 -13.65 -11.27
C GLY A 122 -19.17 -12.72 -11.19
N GLN A 123 -20.37 -13.30 -11.23
CA GLN A 123 -21.63 -12.55 -11.31
C GLN A 123 -22.16 -12.01 -9.96
N GLY A 124 -21.72 -12.61 -8.83
CA GLY A 124 -22.38 -12.42 -7.53
C GLY A 124 -21.84 -11.27 -6.65
N HIS A 125 -20.76 -10.61 -7.06
CA HIS A 125 -20.16 -9.56 -6.25
C HIS A 125 -20.72 -8.18 -6.60
N THR A 126 -21.31 -7.52 -5.60
CA THR A 126 -21.89 -6.19 -5.74
C THR A 126 -20.78 -5.13 -5.81
N THR A 127 -20.60 -4.52 -6.98
CA THR A 127 -19.61 -3.48 -7.26
C THR A 127 -19.83 -2.18 -6.47
N THR A 128 -21.06 -1.98 -5.98
CA THR A 128 -21.44 -0.81 -5.18
C THR A 128 -21.54 -1.22 -3.71
N SER A 129 -20.77 -0.56 -2.84
CA SER A 129 -20.87 -0.68 -1.38
C SER A 129 -22.14 0.01 -0.84
N VAL A 130 -23.32 -0.41 -1.30
CA VAL A 130 -24.65 0.08 -0.87
C VAL A 130 -25.52 -1.10 -0.41
N LYS A 131 -24.89 -2.19 0.07
CA LYS A 131 -25.64 -3.37 0.54
C LYS A 131 -26.20 -3.25 1.96
N THR A 132 -26.18 -2.05 2.56
CA THR A 132 -26.69 -1.80 3.92
C THR A 132 -28.01 -1.00 3.95
N ILE A 133 -28.43 -0.34 2.86
CA ILE A 133 -29.65 0.51 2.91
C ILE A 133 -30.93 -0.24 2.49
N ALA A 134 -30.84 -1.26 1.62
CA ALA A 134 -32.06 -1.93 1.11
C ALA A 134 -32.66 -2.97 2.07
N THR A 135 -31.88 -3.60 2.95
CA THR A 135 -32.39 -4.70 3.80
C THR A 135 -33.12 -4.20 5.05
N THR A 136 -32.80 -3.00 5.55
CA THR A 136 -33.42 -2.44 6.77
C THR A 136 -34.77 -1.78 6.50
N LEU A 137 -35.02 -1.31 5.27
CA LEU A 137 -36.28 -0.67 4.88
C LEU A 137 -37.39 -1.67 4.55
N VAL A 138 -37.05 -2.89 4.10
CA VAL A 138 -38.05 -3.96 3.89
C VAL A 138 -38.51 -4.57 5.21
N SER A 139 -37.68 -4.54 6.27
CA SER A 139 -38.07 -5.06 7.59
C SER A 139 -39.01 -4.14 8.38
N HIS A 140 -39.09 -2.84 8.07
CA HIS A 140 -39.99 -1.90 8.76
C HIS A 140 -41.39 -1.79 8.12
N ALA A 141 -41.56 -2.28 6.89
CA ALA A 141 -42.86 -2.27 6.21
C ALA A 141 -43.75 -3.48 6.55
N LEU A 142 -43.23 -4.49 7.26
CA LEU A 142 -43.98 -5.71 7.62
C LEU A 142 -44.55 -5.72 9.06
N PHE A 143 -44.40 -4.64 9.83
CA PHE A 143 -44.89 -4.53 11.22
C PHE A 143 -46.12 -3.63 11.39
N LEU A 144 -46.77 -3.20 10.31
CA LEU A 144 -47.96 -2.32 10.33
C LEU A 144 -49.16 -2.85 9.53
N THR A 145 -49.32 -4.17 9.44
CA THR A 145 -50.59 -4.82 9.07
C THR A 145 -50.92 -5.96 10.01
#